data_AF-A0A2T7A5S9-F1
#
_entry.id   AF-A0A2T7A5S9-F1
#
_cell.length_a   1.000
_cell.length_b   1.000
_cell.length_c   1.000
_cell.angle_alpha   90.00
_cell.angle_beta   90.00
_cell.angle_gamma   90.00
#
_symmetry.space_group_name_H-M   'P 1'
#
loop_
_entity.id
_entity.type
_entity.pdbx_description
1 polymer ?
#
loop_
_entity_poly.entity_id
_entity_poly.type
_entity_poly.pdbx_seq_one_letter_code
_entity_poly.pdbx_strand_id
1 'polypeptide(L)'
;MSNEDADYTAFLERSNKDYSKPSGGVSASMKASEEVVKTSAPEEVHPAISSLKGRTYTSDADEEFQPVSLEYEGDRLPSEAEFAKVLNAPSSSEIKAMDVDYWDVHNDYQDVRDAVVAIAGGNISLVKVYRVSGSGARAEYYVLGLVKEKKVLEGVKVLAVES
;
A
#
# COMPACT_ATOMS: atom_id res chain seq x y z
N MET A 1 15.73 39.74 18.65
CA MET A 1 15.81 38.38 19.24
C MET A 1 14.42 37.96 19.65
N SER A 2 13.76 36.94 19.13
CA SER A 2 13.80 36.19 17.87
C SER A 2 12.47 35.44 17.96
N ASN A 3 11.52 35.73 17.07
CA ASN A 3 10.14 35.21 17.15
C ASN A 3 9.99 33.91 16.36
N GLU A 4 11.08 33.18 16.15
CA GLU A 4 11.12 31.96 15.35
C GLU A 4 10.53 30.71 16.03
N ASP A 5 10.25 30.73 17.34
CA ASP A 5 9.68 29.57 18.05
C ASP A 5 8.16 29.41 17.86
N ALA A 6 7.45 30.51 17.56
CA ALA A 6 5.99 30.50 17.40
C ALA A 6 5.55 29.90 16.05
N ASP A 7 6.31 30.14 14.97
CA ASP A 7 5.96 29.62 13.65
C ASP A 7 6.31 28.12 13.48
N TYR A 8 7.30 27.61 14.23
CA TYR A 8 7.64 26.19 14.22
C TYR A 8 6.56 25.31 14.89
N THR A 9 5.93 25.81 15.97
CA THR A 9 4.82 25.08 16.61
C THR A 9 3.56 25.08 15.77
N ALA A 10 3.29 26.18 15.05
CA ALA A 10 2.16 26.29 14.13
C ALA A 10 2.26 25.31 12.94
N PHE A 11 3.47 24.94 12.52
CA PHE A 11 3.69 23.96 11.46
C PHE A 11 3.45 22.52 11.94
N LEU A 12 3.87 22.18 13.16
CA LEU A 12 3.63 20.86 13.76
C LEU A 12 2.16 20.63 14.10
N GLU A 13 1.44 21.66 14.56
CA GLU A 13 0.01 21.54 14.91
C GLU A 13 -0.90 21.55 13.67
N ARG A 14 -0.42 22.05 12.52
CA ARG A 14 -1.17 22.06 11.26
C ARG A 14 -1.29 20.67 10.62
N SER A 15 -0.40 19.74 10.95
CA SER A 15 -0.36 18.39 10.37
C SER A 15 -1.34 17.41 11.02
N ASN A 16 -1.95 17.75 12.15
CA ASN A 16 -2.91 16.88 12.86
C ASN A 16 -4.38 17.31 12.72
N LYS A 17 -4.73 18.13 11.72
CA LYS A 17 -6.13 18.54 11.51
C LYS A 17 -6.94 17.46 10.80
N ASP A 18 -7.71 16.76 11.61
CA ASP A 18 -8.83 15.89 11.29
C ASP A 18 -9.82 16.57 10.30
N TYR A 19 -9.90 16.08 9.06
CA TYR A 19 -10.77 16.62 8.00
C TYR A 19 -12.14 15.92 8.00
N SER A 20 -12.93 16.15 9.05
CA SER A 20 -14.35 15.76 9.09
C SER A 20 -15.27 17.00 9.18
N LYS A 21 -15.41 17.74 8.07
CA LYS A 21 -16.66 18.36 7.53
C LYS A 21 -16.38 19.55 6.59
N PRO A 22 -17.22 19.78 5.55
CA PRO A 22 -16.92 20.71 4.47
C PRO A 22 -17.55 22.09 4.68
N SER A 23 -16.84 23.16 4.32
CA SER A 23 -17.42 24.46 3.97
C SER A 23 -16.47 25.17 3.01
N GLY A 24 -17.00 25.53 1.85
CA GLY A 24 -16.24 25.88 0.64
C GLY A 24 -15.44 27.18 0.71
N GLY A 25 -14.41 27.22 -0.12
CA GLY A 25 -13.56 28.38 -0.39
C GLY A 25 -12.35 27.94 -1.20
N VAL A 26 -12.45 28.10 -2.51
CA VAL A 26 -11.47 27.72 -3.53
C VAL A 26 -10.03 28.15 -3.19
N SER A 27 -9.19 27.17 -2.89
CA SER A 27 -7.74 27.20 -3.10
C SER A 27 -7.38 25.87 -3.74
N ALA A 28 -6.51 25.91 -4.74
CA ALA A 28 -6.10 24.78 -5.56
C ALA A 28 -5.29 23.76 -4.74
N SER A 29 -5.97 23.02 -3.86
CA SER A 29 -5.66 21.61 -3.69
C SER A 29 -6.10 20.95 -4.98
N MET A 30 -5.14 20.52 -5.80
CA MET A 30 -5.30 19.22 -6.43
C MET A 30 -5.44 18.24 -5.27
N LYS A 31 -6.65 18.13 -4.73
CA LYS A 31 -7.18 16.84 -4.36
C LYS A 31 -7.09 16.08 -5.67
N ALA A 32 -5.97 15.38 -5.86
CA ALA A 32 -6.05 14.09 -6.49
C ALA A 32 -7.28 13.47 -5.84
N SER A 33 -8.33 13.28 -6.62
CA SER A 33 -9.35 12.32 -6.32
C SER A 33 -8.58 11.05 -6.05
N GLU A 34 -8.26 10.88 -4.77
CA GLU A 34 -7.51 9.80 -4.22
C GLU A 34 -8.50 8.66 -4.29
N GLU A 35 -8.64 8.11 -5.49
CA GLU A 35 -9.15 6.78 -5.72
C GLU A 35 -8.08 5.78 -5.27
N VAL A 36 -7.47 6.07 -4.11
CA VAL A 36 -6.76 5.08 -3.32
C VAL A 36 -7.84 4.17 -2.85
N VAL A 37 -7.72 2.94 -3.29
CA VAL A 37 -8.60 1.89 -2.85
C VAL A 37 -8.61 1.88 -1.34
N LYS A 38 -9.82 1.82 -0.76
CA LYS A 38 -10.06 1.54 0.65
C LYS A 38 -9.49 0.18 1.01
N THR A 39 -8.21 0.17 1.34
CA THR A 39 -7.47 -0.94 1.90
C THR A 39 -7.40 -0.70 3.40
N SER A 40 -7.89 -1.66 4.18
CA SER A 40 -7.85 -1.54 5.63
C SER A 40 -6.43 -1.81 6.11
N ALA A 41 -5.94 -0.95 7.00
CA ALA A 41 -4.78 -1.30 7.80
C ALA A 41 -5.16 -2.53 8.66
N PRO A 42 -4.32 -3.58 8.74
CA PRO A 42 -4.60 -4.73 9.59
C PRO A 42 -4.79 -4.26 11.05
N GLU A 43 -5.83 -4.76 11.72
CA GLU A 43 -6.08 -4.47 13.15
C GLU A 43 -4.92 -4.99 14.02
N GLU A 44 -4.31 -6.11 13.61
CA GLU A 44 -3.04 -6.61 14.13
C GLU A 44 -2.05 -6.78 12.97
N VAL A 45 -1.08 -5.86 12.86
CA VAL A 45 0.00 -5.97 11.88
C VAL A 45 0.95 -7.08 12.32
N HIS A 46 1.10 -8.12 11.49
CA HIS A 46 2.01 -9.23 11.75
C HIS A 46 3.43 -8.71 12.06
N PRO A 47 4.15 -9.26 13.06
CA PRO A 47 5.46 -8.75 13.48
C PRO A 47 6.48 -8.66 12.34
N ALA A 48 6.41 -9.58 11.37
CA ALA A 48 7.26 -9.56 10.18
C ALA A 48 7.03 -8.34 9.27
N ILE A 49 5.79 -7.83 9.17
CA ILE A 49 5.51 -6.58 8.45
C ILE A 49 5.89 -5.37 9.29
N SER A 50 5.70 -5.45 10.61
CA SER A 50 6.11 -4.38 11.52
C SER A 50 7.61 -4.12 11.48
N SER A 51 8.45 -5.12 11.18
CA SER A 51 9.89 -4.92 10.96
C SER A 51 10.25 -4.17 9.68
N LEU A 52 9.32 -4.04 8.73
CA LEU A 52 9.52 -3.28 7.48
C LEU A 52 9.20 -1.78 7.62
N LYS A 53 8.86 -1.31 8.82
CA LYS A 53 8.62 0.12 9.07
C LYS A 53 9.85 0.94 8.68
N GLY A 54 9.66 1.97 7.86
CA GLY A 54 10.74 2.80 7.31
C GLY A 54 11.46 2.19 6.11
N ARG A 55 11.03 1.02 5.60
CA ARG A 55 11.50 0.48 4.33
C ARG A 55 10.79 1.22 3.19
N THR A 56 11.56 1.80 2.29
CA THR A 56 11.05 2.50 1.11
C THR A 56 11.16 1.65 -0.14
N TYR A 57 10.28 1.89 -1.10
CA TYR A 57 10.36 1.36 -2.44
C TYR A 57 11.01 2.39 -3.35
N THR A 58 12.10 1.98 -3.99
CA THR A 58 12.89 2.82 -4.89
C THR A 58 12.04 3.16 -6.11
N SER A 59 11.57 4.41 -6.17
CA SER A 59 10.83 5.01 -7.29
C SER A 59 11.05 6.52 -7.26
N ASP A 60 10.53 7.28 -8.23
CA ASP A 60 10.71 8.74 -8.23
C ASP A 60 10.14 9.43 -6.96
N ALA A 61 9.27 8.74 -6.20
CA ALA A 61 8.66 9.23 -4.98
C ALA A 61 9.23 8.64 -3.67
N ASP A 62 10.07 7.59 -3.72
CA ASP A 62 10.66 6.93 -2.54
C ASP A 62 9.66 6.65 -1.39
N GLU A 63 8.48 6.13 -1.70
CA GLU A 63 7.40 5.89 -0.73
C GLU A 63 7.67 4.68 0.17
N GLU A 64 7.13 4.72 1.39
CA GLU A 64 7.26 3.62 2.35
C GLU A 64 6.27 2.47 2.09
N PHE A 65 6.69 1.25 2.43
CA PHE A 65 5.79 0.10 2.46
C PHE A 65 4.78 0.24 3.60
N GLN A 66 3.49 0.21 3.25
CA GLN A 66 2.39 0.26 4.19
C GLN A 66 1.79 -1.13 4.41
N PRO A 67 1.51 -1.54 5.66
CA PRO A 67 0.82 -2.79 5.94
C PRO A 67 -0.60 -2.75 5.37
N VAL A 68 -1.04 -3.87 4.79
CA VAL A 68 -2.39 -4.00 4.25
C VAL A 68 -3.00 -5.36 4.58
N SER A 69 -4.29 -5.37 4.90
CA SER A 69 -5.10 -6.57 5.06
C SER A 69 -6.39 -6.42 4.24
N LEU A 70 -6.67 -7.42 3.42
CA LEU A 70 -7.84 -7.49 2.54
C LEU A 70 -8.61 -8.77 2.85
N GLU A 71 -9.91 -8.63 3.11
CA GLU A 71 -10.79 -9.78 3.28
C GLU A 71 -10.92 -10.54 1.96
N TYR A 72 -10.65 -11.85 1.98
CA TYR A 72 -10.67 -12.65 0.77
C TYR A 72 -11.10 -14.10 1.05
N GLU A 73 -12.33 -14.42 0.68
CA GLU A 73 -12.94 -15.72 0.98
C GLU A 73 -12.45 -16.89 0.11
N GLY A 74 -11.53 -16.65 -0.84
CA GLY A 74 -11.04 -17.68 -1.75
C GLY A 74 -9.92 -18.55 -1.17
N ASP A 75 -9.84 -19.80 -1.62
CA ASP A 75 -8.84 -20.77 -1.16
C ASP A 75 -7.50 -20.69 -1.92
N ARG A 76 -7.41 -19.82 -2.93
CA ARG A 76 -6.24 -19.62 -3.82
C ARG A 76 -5.97 -18.14 -4.03
N LEU A 77 -4.76 -17.77 -4.41
CA LEU A 77 -4.44 -16.38 -4.77
C LEU A 77 -5.41 -15.84 -5.82
N PRO A 78 -5.96 -14.62 -5.64
CA PRO A 78 -6.90 -14.06 -6.61
C PRO A 78 -6.21 -13.80 -7.95
N SER A 79 -6.96 -14.01 -9.03
CA SER A 79 -6.63 -13.49 -10.35
C SER A 79 -6.74 -11.96 -10.38
N GLU A 80 -6.22 -11.31 -11.42
CA GLU A 80 -6.29 -9.85 -11.60
C GLU A 80 -7.74 -9.33 -11.51
N ALA A 81 -8.69 -10.03 -12.12
CA ALA A 81 -10.10 -9.67 -12.10
C ALA A 81 -10.76 -9.89 -10.73
N GLU A 82 -10.35 -10.92 -9.99
CA GLU A 82 -10.82 -11.13 -8.61
C GLU A 82 -10.23 -10.09 -7.67
N PHE A 83 -8.95 -9.79 -7.82
CA PHE A 83 -8.26 -8.77 -7.04
C PHE A 83 -8.87 -7.39 -7.28
N ALA A 84 -9.22 -7.04 -8.53
CA ALA A 84 -9.95 -5.81 -8.84
C ALA A 84 -11.26 -5.67 -8.06
N LYS A 85 -11.98 -6.79 -7.83
CA LYS A 85 -13.23 -6.81 -7.04
C LYS A 85 -12.96 -6.66 -5.55
N VAL A 86 -11.95 -7.35 -5.02
CA VAL A 86 -11.53 -7.24 -3.61
C VAL A 86 -11.11 -5.81 -3.31
N LEU A 87 -10.33 -5.23 -4.21
CA LEU A 87 -9.82 -3.88 -4.15
C LEU A 87 -10.91 -2.85 -4.53
N ASN A 88 -12.06 -3.27 -5.08
CA ASN A 88 -13.08 -2.35 -5.60
C ASN A 88 -12.47 -1.23 -6.48
N ALA A 89 -11.51 -1.63 -7.32
CA ALA A 89 -10.66 -0.72 -8.07
C ALA A 89 -11.47 0.02 -9.16
N PRO A 90 -11.04 1.24 -9.55
CA PRO A 90 -11.62 1.94 -10.68
C PRO A 90 -11.61 1.06 -11.93
N SER A 91 -12.66 1.15 -12.75
CA SER A 91 -12.67 0.42 -14.03
C SER A 91 -11.57 0.87 -15.00
N SER A 92 -10.96 2.04 -14.75
CA SER A 92 -9.81 2.56 -15.49
C SER A 92 -8.46 2.03 -15.00
N SER A 93 -8.41 1.34 -13.85
CA SER A 93 -7.17 0.75 -13.36
C SER A 93 -6.88 -0.57 -14.04
N GLU A 94 -5.70 -0.67 -14.63
CA GLU A 94 -5.11 -1.92 -15.09
C GLU A 94 -4.45 -2.62 -13.91
N ILE A 95 -4.87 -3.86 -13.63
CA ILE A 95 -4.26 -4.71 -12.61
C ILE A 95 -3.46 -5.79 -13.31
N LYS A 96 -2.20 -5.93 -12.93
CA LYS A 96 -1.28 -6.97 -13.41
C LYS A 96 -0.78 -7.81 -12.25
N ALA A 97 -1.00 -9.11 -12.32
CA ALA A 97 -0.50 -10.06 -11.34
C ALA A 97 0.85 -10.62 -11.82
N MET A 98 1.86 -10.59 -10.96
CA MET A 98 3.19 -11.10 -11.26
C MET A 98 3.76 -11.90 -10.08
N ASP A 99 4.72 -12.74 -10.40
CA ASP A 99 5.43 -13.51 -9.39
C ASP A 99 6.44 -12.62 -8.67
N VAL A 100 6.70 -12.97 -7.41
CA VAL A 100 7.55 -12.18 -6.53
C VAL A 100 8.99 -12.08 -7.04
N ASP A 101 9.52 -13.17 -7.61
CA ASP A 101 10.86 -13.22 -8.20
C ASP A 101 10.97 -12.35 -9.46
N TYR A 102 9.86 -12.12 -10.16
CA TYR A 102 9.82 -11.24 -11.32
C TYR A 102 9.75 -9.76 -10.91
N TRP A 103 9.10 -9.46 -9.79
CA TRP A 103 9.03 -8.10 -9.26
C TRP A 103 10.36 -7.65 -8.64
N ASP A 104 11.02 -8.53 -7.88
CA ASP A 104 12.28 -8.25 -7.20
C ASP A 104 13.46 -9.01 -7.83
N VAL A 105 13.75 -8.69 -9.10
CA VAL A 105 14.81 -9.34 -9.89
C VAL A 105 16.20 -9.16 -9.26
N HIS A 106 16.43 -8.03 -8.61
CA HIS A 106 17.70 -7.67 -7.99
C HIS A 106 17.83 -8.15 -6.53
N ASN A 107 16.77 -8.74 -5.96
CA ASN A 107 16.68 -9.14 -4.57
C ASN A 107 16.85 -7.98 -3.57
N ASP A 108 16.51 -6.76 -3.96
CA ASP A 108 16.58 -5.57 -3.11
C ASP A 108 15.52 -5.57 -2.01
N TYR A 109 14.45 -6.35 -2.19
CA TYR A 109 13.30 -6.43 -1.28
C TYR A 109 13.13 -7.83 -0.68
N GLN A 110 14.23 -8.57 -0.49
CA GLN A 110 14.22 -9.89 0.14
C GLN A 110 13.54 -9.87 1.53
N ASP A 111 13.80 -8.85 2.33
CA ASP A 111 13.16 -8.63 3.63
C ASP A 111 11.63 -8.53 3.52
N VAL A 112 11.13 -7.79 2.52
CA VAL A 112 9.69 -7.67 2.24
C VAL A 112 9.10 -9.02 1.86
N ARG A 113 9.78 -9.77 0.98
CA ARG A 113 9.34 -11.08 0.52
C ARG A 113 9.27 -12.07 1.68
N ASP A 114 10.33 -12.18 2.46
CA ASP A 114 10.41 -13.09 3.60
C ASP A 114 9.32 -12.77 4.63
N ALA A 115 9.03 -11.50 4.85
CA ALA A 115 7.98 -11.07 5.77
C ALA A 115 6.57 -11.49 5.30
N VAL A 116 6.26 -11.32 4.02
CA VAL A 116 4.96 -11.73 3.46
C VAL A 116 4.85 -13.25 3.37
N VAL A 117 5.94 -13.95 3.06
CA VAL A 117 6.01 -15.42 3.09
C VAL A 117 5.75 -15.94 4.51
N ALA A 118 6.32 -15.30 5.53
CA ALA A 118 6.09 -15.67 6.93
C ALA A 118 4.60 -15.56 7.32
N ILE A 119 3.90 -14.52 6.85
CA ILE A 119 2.45 -14.38 7.06
C ILE A 119 1.66 -15.47 6.34
N ALA A 120 2.09 -15.85 5.13
CA ALA A 120 1.47 -16.92 4.35
C ALA A 120 1.82 -18.34 4.86
N GLY A 121 2.29 -18.48 6.11
CA GLY A 121 2.65 -19.76 6.72
C GLY A 121 3.96 -20.36 6.18
N GLY A 122 4.87 -19.52 5.69
CA GLY A 122 6.15 -19.95 5.12
C GLY A 122 6.05 -20.48 3.69
N ASN A 123 4.94 -20.26 2.99
CA ASN A 123 4.71 -20.81 1.67
C ASN A 123 4.76 -19.73 0.58
N ILE A 124 5.85 -19.71 -0.19
CA ILE A 124 6.04 -18.73 -1.28
C ILE A 124 5.01 -18.88 -2.41
N SER A 125 4.45 -20.08 -2.64
CA SER A 125 3.40 -20.29 -3.64
C SER A 125 2.07 -19.62 -3.27
N LEU A 126 1.95 -19.16 -2.02
CA LEU A 126 0.80 -18.38 -1.53
C LEU A 126 1.10 -16.88 -1.50
N VAL A 127 2.16 -16.43 -2.17
CA VAL A 127 2.51 -15.00 -2.28
C VAL A 127 2.44 -14.56 -3.74
N LYS A 128 1.89 -13.36 -3.98
CA LYS A 128 1.77 -12.75 -5.31
C LYS A 128 1.94 -11.23 -5.21
N VAL A 129 2.46 -10.64 -6.28
CA VAL A 129 2.53 -9.18 -6.42
C VAL A 129 1.48 -8.72 -7.41
N TYR A 130 0.70 -7.70 -7.05
CA TYR A 130 -0.26 -7.05 -7.94
C TYR A 130 0.17 -5.60 -8.16
N ARG A 131 0.37 -5.23 -9.42
CA ARG A 131 0.58 -3.84 -9.84
C ARG A 131 -0.75 -3.27 -10.32
N VAL A 132 -1.21 -2.20 -9.70
CA VAL A 132 -2.45 -1.50 -10.01
C VAL A 132 -2.09 -0.14 -10.59
N SER A 133 -2.44 0.12 -11.85
CA SER A 133 -2.19 1.43 -12.44
C SER A 133 -3.12 2.47 -11.81
N GLY A 134 -2.54 3.52 -11.26
CA GLY A 134 -3.26 4.70 -10.79
C GLY A 134 -3.47 5.72 -11.90
N SER A 135 -3.73 6.96 -11.51
CA SER A 135 -3.83 8.07 -12.44
C SER A 135 -2.45 8.59 -12.86
N GLY A 136 -2.25 8.79 -14.17
CA GLY A 136 -1.00 9.30 -14.72
C GLY A 136 0.17 8.32 -14.57
N ALA A 137 1.29 8.81 -14.06
CA ALA A 137 2.53 8.05 -13.83
C ALA A 137 2.51 7.21 -12.53
N ARG A 138 1.38 7.14 -11.81
CA ARG A 138 1.30 6.45 -10.52
C ARG A 138 0.93 4.98 -10.69
N ALA A 139 1.61 4.10 -9.97
CA ALA A 139 1.28 2.69 -9.87
C ALA A 139 1.35 2.24 -8.41
N GLU A 140 0.38 1.46 -7.94
CA GLU A 140 0.41 0.85 -6.61
C GLU A 140 0.85 -0.61 -6.72
N TYR A 141 1.83 -1.00 -5.93
CA TYR A 141 2.29 -2.38 -5.83
C TYR A 141 1.77 -2.98 -4.53
N TYR A 142 1.12 -4.13 -4.65
CA TYR A 142 0.60 -4.91 -3.53
C TYR A 142 1.34 -6.22 -3.47
N VAL A 143 2.16 -6.44 -2.45
CA VAL A 143 2.83 -7.72 -2.17
C VAL A 143 2.02 -8.43 -1.10
N LEU A 144 1.26 -9.45 -1.51
CA LEU A 144 0.23 -10.07 -0.67
C LEU A 144 0.47 -11.57 -0.51
N GLY A 145 0.24 -12.05 0.71
CA GLY A 145 0.24 -13.45 1.09
C GLY A 145 -1.17 -13.91 1.46
N LEU A 146 -1.57 -15.09 0.98
CA LEU A 146 -2.84 -15.70 1.35
C LEU A 146 -2.73 -16.43 2.70
N VAL A 147 -3.40 -15.89 3.71
CA VAL A 147 -3.51 -16.51 5.04
C VAL A 147 -4.71 -17.44 5.06
N LYS A 148 -4.48 -18.72 4.72
CA LYS A 148 -5.55 -19.73 4.62
C LYS A 148 -6.38 -19.91 5.90
N GLU A 149 -5.75 -19.74 7.06
CA GLU A 149 -6.42 -19.88 8.37
C GLU A 149 -7.47 -18.80 8.60
N LYS A 150 -7.19 -17.58 8.17
CA LYS A 150 -8.04 -16.40 8.37
C LYS A 150 -8.88 -16.06 7.14
N LYS A 151 -8.59 -16.65 5.97
CA LYS A 151 -9.18 -16.28 4.66
C LYS A 151 -9.05 -14.78 4.39
N VAL A 152 -7.83 -14.28 4.51
CA VAL A 152 -7.46 -12.89 4.22
C VAL A 152 -6.18 -12.86 3.41
N LEU A 153 -6.00 -11.78 2.66
CA LEU A 153 -4.76 -11.42 2.01
C LEU A 153 -4.08 -10.37 2.88
N GLU A 154 -2.96 -10.73 3.49
CA GLU A 154 -2.16 -9.84 4.32
C GLU A 154 -0.80 -9.61 3.68
N GLY A 155 -0.25 -8.39 3.80
CA GLY A 155 1.07 -8.08 3.28
C GLY A 155 1.37 -6.59 3.33
N VAL A 156 2.01 -6.10 2.27
CA VAL A 156 2.36 -4.68 2.13
C VAL A 156 1.87 -4.09 0.81
N LYS A 157 1.60 -2.80 0.82
CA LYS A 157 1.37 -1.99 -0.37
C LYS A 157 2.36 -0.84 -0.42
N VAL A 158 2.68 -0.37 -1.61
CA VAL A 158 3.49 0.83 -1.81
C VAL A 158 3.07 1.57 -3.07
N LEU A 159 3.11 2.89 -3.02
CA LEU A 159 2.87 3.75 -4.17
C LEU A 159 4.20 4.00 -4.89
N ALA A 160 4.23 3.82 -6.20
CA ALA A 160 5.37 4.13 -7.04
C ALA A 160 4.98 5.18 -8.08
N VAL A 161 5.91 6.08 -8.40
CA VAL A 161 5.80 6.99 -9.53
C VAL A 161 6.78 6.54 -10.62
N GLU A 162 6.23 6.21 -11.78
CA GLU A 162 6.92 5.77 -12.99
C GLU A 162 6.84 6.90 -14.02
N SER A 163 7.81 7.82 -13.97
CA SER A 163 7.95 8.92 -14.96
C SER A 163 8.99 8.62 -16.02
#